data_AF-A0A929STD9-F1
#
_entry.id   AF-A0A929STD9-F1
#
_cell.length_a   1.000
_cell.length_b   1.000
_cell.length_c   1.000
_cell.angle_alpha   90.00
_cell.angle_beta   90.00
_cell.angle_gamma   90.00
#
_symmetry.space_group_name_H-M   'P 1'
#
loop_
_entity.id
_entity.type
_entity.pdbx_description
1 polymer ?
#
loop_
_entity_poly.entity_id
_entity_poly.type
_entity_poly.pdbx_seq_one_letter_code
_entity_poly.pdbx_strand_id
1 'polypeptide(L)'
;MTEIPSNLFKYNTEVESFLSIFNSCESLKNIPRNLINNNSKIKDVRSMFYKCKELETIPIEIINKVMNGLIDYECMFYGCTKADNYNNLAEKFKKPY
;
A
#
# COMPACT_ATOMS: atom_id res chain seq x y z
N MET A 1 8.52 10.60 -6.50
CA MET A 1 7.81 11.08 -5.30
C MET A 1 8.55 10.57 -4.07
N THR A 2 8.77 11.40 -3.04
CA THR A 2 9.56 11.03 -1.84
C THR A 2 8.72 10.85 -0.58
N GLU A 3 7.54 11.46 -0.51
CA GLU A 3 6.66 11.46 0.65
C GLU A 3 5.19 11.41 0.23
N ILE A 4 4.34 10.89 1.11
CA ILE A 4 2.88 10.89 0.94
C ILE A 4 2.26 11.71 2.08
N PRO A 5 1.44 12.73 1.78
CA PRO A 5 0.71 13.45 2.81
C PRO A 5 -0.25 12.51 3.57
N SER A 6 -0.23 12.55 4.90
CA SER A 6 -1.06 11.67 5.73
C SER A 6 -2.58 11.84 5.56
N ASN A 7 -3.02 12.97 4.99
CA ASN A 7 -4.42 13.29 4.74
C ASN A 7 -4.83 13.20 3.27
N LEU A 8 -3.97 12.66 2.40
CA LEU A 8 -4.17 12.68 0.95
C LEU A 8 -5.54 12.13 0.52
N PHE A 9 -6.00 11.05 1.16
CA PHE A 9 -7.30 10.40 0.83
C PHE A 9 -8.38 10.60 1.89
N LYS A 10 -8.18 11.53 2.84
CA LYS A 10 -9.05 11.71 4.01
C LYS A 10 -10.53 11.87 3.66
N TYR A 11 -10.83 12.55 2.56
CA TYR A 11 -12.19 12.88 2.12
C TYR A 11 -12.71 11.97 1.00
N ASN A 12 -11.92 11.01 0.52
CA ASN A 12 -12.31 10.10 -0.55
C ASN A 12 -13.07 8.87 -0.01
N THR A 13 -14.10 9.09 0.82
CA THR A 13 -14.82 8.01 1.54
C THR A 13 -15.51 7.02 0.62
N GLU A 14 -15.82 7.45 -0.61
CA GLU A 14 -16.55 6.68 -1.63
C GLU A 14 -15.63 5.96 -2.63
N VAL A 15 -14.31 6.11 -2.52
CA VAL A 15 -13.37 5.46 -3.46
C VAL A 15 -13.40 3.94 -3.31
N GLU A 16 -13.54 3.25 -4.45
CA GLU A 16 -13.50 1.80 -4.52
C GLU A 16 -12.13 1.23 -4.93
N SER A 17 -11.28 2.02 -5.59
CA SER A 17 -9.98 1.53 -6.09
C SER A 17 -8.84 2.54 -5.91
N PHE A 18 -7.72 2.03 -5.41
CA PHE A 18 -6.41 2.67 -5.37
C PHE A 18 -5.37 1.84 -6.15
N LEU A 19 -5.81 1.20 -7.24
CA LEU A 19 -4.94 0.44 -8.14
C LEU A 19 -3.75 1.30 -8.60
N SER A 20 -2.53 0.82 -8.35
CA SER A 20 -1.26 1.38 -8.87
C SER A 20 -0.94 2.86 -8.59
N ILE A 21 -1.60 3.54 -7.65
CA ILE A 21 -1.49 5.01 -7.55
C ILE A 21 -0.09 5.52 -7.14
N PHE A 22 0.71 4.70 -6.44
CA PHE A 22 2.11 4.98 -6.11
C PHE A 22 3.06 3.94 -6.73
N ASN A 23 2.64 3.30 -7.81
CA ASN A 23 3.49 2.37 -8.54
C ASN A 23 4.79 3.07 -8.98
N SER A 24 5.90 2.37 -8.76
CA SER A 24 7.27 2.75 -9.11
C SER A 24 7.68 4.11 -8.53
N CYS A 25 7.14 4.47 -7.36
CA CYS A 25 7.66 5.56 -6.54
C CYS A 25 8.96 5.10 -5.85
N GLU A 26 10.01 4.89 -6.64
CA GLU A 26 11.24 4.23 -6.19
C GLU A 26 11.92 4.95 -5.02
N SER A 27 11.79 6.29 -4.94
CA SER A 27 12.35 7.12 -3.87
C SER A 27 11.46 7.29 -2.63
N LEU A 28 10.27 6.67 -2.59
CA LEU A 28 9.37 6.76 -1.43
C LEU A 28 9.94 5.97 -0.26
N LYS A 29 10.17 6.64 0.87
CA LYS A 29 10.75 6.01 2.07
C LYS A 29 9.73 5.55 3.10
N ASN A 30 8.59 6.22 3.17
CA ASN A 30 7.62 6.06 4.25
C ASN A 30 6.18 6.10 3.73
N ILE A 31 5.31 5.28 4.33
CA ILE A 31 3.85 5.31 4.10
C ILE A 31 3.17 5.77 5.40
N PRO A 32 2.31 6.80 5.36
CA PRO A 32 1.52 7.18 6.53
C PRO A 32 0.63 6.02 6.99
N ARG A 33 0.70 5.68 8.28
CA ARG A 33 -0.09 4.58 8.90
C ARG A 33 -1.60 4.71 8.65
N ASN A 34 -2.09 5.94 8.58
CA ASN A 34 -3.50 6.27 8.43
C ASN A 34 -3.93 6.53 6.98
N LEU A 35 -3.07 6.30 5.99
CA LEU A 35 -3.26 6.74 4.60
C LEU A 35 -4.61 6.36 3.99
N ILE A 36 -5.12 5.15 4.30
CA ILE A 36 -6.39 4.62 3.78
C ILE A 36 -7.42 4.30 4.88
N ASN A 37 -7.28 4.87 6.08
CA ASN A 37 -8.13 4.50 7.22
C ASN A 37 -9.61 4.88 7.00
N ASN A 38 -9.87 6.05 6.41
CA ASN A 38 -11.20 6.64 6.19
C ASN A 38 -11.90 6.10 4.93
N ASN A 39 -11.22 5.30 4.12
CA ASN A 39 -11.73 4.81 2.86
C ASN A 39 -12.34 3.41 3.08
N SER A 40 -13.59 3.37 3.54
CA SER A 40 -14.27 2.12 3.90
C SER A 40 -14.81 1.34 2.71
N LYS A 41 -14.95 1.97 1.53
CA LYS A 41 -15.49 1.35 0.30
C LYS A 41 -14.44 0.74 -0.63
N ILE A 42 -13.16 0.78 -0.26
CA ILE A 42 -12.08 0.19 -1.05
C ILE A 42 -12.38 -1.29 -1.29
N LYS A 43 -12.19 -1.72 -2.54
CA LYS A 43 -12.25 -3.11 -3.00
C LYS A 43 -10.95 -3.53 -3.71
N ASP A 44 -10.17 -2.58 -4.22
CA ASP A 44 -8.96 -2.85 -5.00
C ASP A 44 -7.81 -1.91 -4.62
N VAL A 45 -6.69 -2.47 -4.16
CA VAL A 45 -5.44 -1.76 -3.86
C VAL A 45 -4.25 -2.47 -4.52
N ARG A 46 -4.51 -3.28 -5.55
CA ARG A 46 -3.44 -4.03 -6.19
C ARG A 46 -2.36 -3.08 -6.70
N SER A 47 -1.11 -3.52 -6.58
CA SER A 47 0.07 -2.75 -6.99
C SER A 47 0.17 -1.30 -6.46
N MET A 48 -0.58 -0.92 -5.41
CA MET A 48 -0.62 0.46 -4.91
C MET A 48 0.76 1.03 -4.62
N PHE A 49 1.69 0.21 -4.10
CA PHE A 49 3.09 0.56 -3.81
C PHE A 49 4.08 -0.32 -4.58
N TYR A 50 3.68 -0.86 -5.73
CA TYR A 50 4.53 -1.73 -6.54
C TYR A 50 5.87 -1.04 -6.85
N LYS A 51 7.00 -1.73 -6.65
CA LYS A 51 8.37 -1.23 -6.89
C LYS A 51 8.73 0.08 -6.15
N CYS A 52 8.18 0.33 -4.96
CA CYS A 52 8.72 1.35 -4.05
C CYS A 52 10.01 0.84 -3.39
N LYS A 53 11.13 0.87 -4.14
CA LYS A 53 12.40 0.23 -3.78
C LYS A 53 13.06 0.81 -2.53
N GLU A 54 12.86 2.09 -2.23
CA GLU A 54 13.46 2.74 -1.05
C GLU A 54 12.58 2.71 0.21
N LEU A 55 11.43 2.03 0.18
CA LEU A 55 10.53 1.94 1.33
C LEU A 55 11.22 1.26 2.51
N GLU A 56 11.25 1.92 3.67
CA GLU A 56 12.01 1.45 4.85
C GLU A 56 11.21 0.45 5.71
N THR A 57 9.90 0.67 5.84
CA THR A 57 8.99 -0.20 6.60
C THR A 57 7.61 -0.15 5.97
N ILE A 58 6.91 -1.30 5.95
CA ILE A 58 5.51 -1.36 5.54
C ILE A 58 4.61 -1.25 6.79
N PRO A 59 3.74 -0.24 6.91
CA PRO A 59 2.92 -0.07 8.11
C PRO A 59 1.94 -1.22 8.34
N ILE A 60 1.93 -1.77 9.55
CA ILE A 60 1.03 -2.87 9.93
C ILE A 60 -0.45 -2.45 9.85
N GLU A 61 -0.74 -1.17 10.03
CA GLU A 61 -2.09 -0.61 9.91
C GLU A 61 -2.64 -0.72 8.49
N ILE A 62 -1.78 -0.55 7.48
CA ILE A 62 -2.15 -0.71 6.06
C ILE A 62 -2.43 -2.19 5.77
N ILE A 63 -1.58 -3.09 6.26
CA ILE A 63 -1.75 -4.54 6.12
C ILE A 63 -3.06 -5.00 6.77
N ASN A 64 -3.29 -4.65 8.02
CA ASN A 64 -4.49 -5.01 8.75
C ASN A 64 -5.76 -4.47 8.07
N LYS A 65 -5.73 -3.24 7.57
CA LYS A 65 -6.86 -2.63 6.86
C LYS A 65 -7.25 -3.43 5.62
N VAL A 66 -6.28 -3.86 4.81
CA VAL A 66 -6.57 -4.56 3.54
C VAL A 66 -6.84 -6.05 3.73
N MET A 67 -6.33 -6.66 4.80
CA MET A 67 -6.60 -8.07 5.13
C MET A 67 -7.95 -8.30 5.83
N ASN A 68 -8.51 -7.28 6.50
CA ASN A 68 -9.77 -7.40 7.26
C ASN A 68 -11.04 -7.31 6.39
N GLY A 69 -10.92 -7.31 5.06
CA GLY A 69 -12.05 -7.15 4.15
C GLY A 69 -11.91 -7.94 2.86
N LEU A 70 -12.94 -7.86 2.01
CA LEU A 70 -12.93 -8.40 0.65
C LEU A 70 -12.19 -7.44 -0.31
N ILE A 71 -10.94 -7.12 0.03
CA ILE A 71 -10.10 -6.21 -0.74
C ILE A 71 -9.08 -7.03 -1.53
N ASP A 72 -8.91 -6.70 -2.80
CA ASP A 72 -7.84 -7.25 -3.60
C ASP A 72 -6.55 -6.43 -3.42
N TYR A 73 -5.54 -7.05 -2.82
CA TYR A 73 -4.23 -6.47 -2.51
C TYR A 73 -3.08 -7.24 -3.18
N GLU A 74 -3.38 -7.99 -4.24
CA GLU A 74 -2.34 -8.68 -5.01
C GLU A 74 -1.24 -7.72 -5.48
N CYS A 75 0.02 -8.18 -5.38
CA CYS A 75 1.21 -7.44 -5.79
C CYS A 75 1.41 -6.07 -5.12
N MET A 76 0.61 -5.69 -4.11
CA MET A 76 0.55 -4.33 -3.57
C MET A 76 1.92 -3.77 -3.18
N PHE A 77 2.82 -4.62 -2.69
CA PHE A 77 4.18 -4.26 -2.28
C PHE A 77 5.27 -4.99 -3.08
N TYR A 78 4.95 -5.67 -4.19
CA TYR A 78 5.96 -6.37 -4.99
C TYR A 78 7.13 -5.43 -5.31
N GLY A 79 8.36 -5.87 -5.04
CA GLY A 79 9.56 -5.05 -5.29
C GLY A 79 9.88 -3.99 -4.23
N CYS A 80 9.14 -3.92 -3.12
CA CYS A 80 9.49 -3.11 -1.93
C CYS A 80 10.54 -3.81 -1.05
N THR A 81 11.56 -4.40 -1.66
CA THR A 81 12.46 -5.38 -1.02
C THR A 81 13.39 -4.80 0.05
N LYS A 82 13.49 -3.47 0.16
CA LYS A 82 14.28 -2.79 1.20
C LYS A 82 13.54 -2.74 2.54
N ALA A 83 12.22 -2.86 2.55
CA ALA A 83 11.45 -2.73 3.78
C ALA A 83 11.83 -3.83 4.78
N ASP A 84 12.09 -3.44 6.03
CA ASP A 84 12.57 -4.32 7.09
C ASP A 84 11.68 -5.55 7.34
N ASN A 85 10.38 -5.38 7.11
CA ASN A 85 9.36 -6.40 7.29
C ASN A 85 8.86 -7.02 5.98
N TYR A 86 9.49 -6.73 4.84
CA TYR A 86 9.10 -7.27 3.52
C TYR A 86 9.05 -8.80 3.52
N ASN A 87 10.10 -9.45 4.04
CA ASN A 87 10.19 -10.91 4.04
C ASN A 87 9.09 -11.57 4.89
N ASN A 88 8.51 -10.85 5.85
CA ASN A 88 7.44 -11.35 6.73
C ASN A 88 6.03 -11.19 6.14
N LEU A 89 5.87 -10.46 5.02
CA LEU A 89 4.55 -10.33 4.39
C LEU A 89 4.06 -11.66 3.82
N ALA A 90 2.73 -11.84 3.76
CA ALA A 90 2.12 -12.93 3.01
C ALA A 90 2.44 -12.81 1.51
N GLU A 91 2.58 -13.96 0.83
CA GLU A 91 2.97 -14.04 -0.59
C GLU A 91 2.08 -13.21 -1.52
N LYS A 92 0.77 -13.11 -1.24
CA LYS A 92 -0.15 -12.32 -2.05
C LYS A 92 0.27 -10.85 -2.20
N PHE A 93 0.91 -10.25 -1.19
CA PHE A 93 1.43 -8.88 -1.27
C PHE A 93 2.64 -8.74 -2.20
N LYS A 94 3.39 -9.83 -2.41
CA LYS A 94 4.75 -9.86 -2.98
C LYS A 94 4.86 -10.71 -4.25
N LYS A 95 3.76 -11.28 -4.73
CA LYS A 95 3.73 -12.02 -5.99
C LYS A 95 3.76 -11.03 -7.15
N PRO A 96 4.51 -11.27 -8.24
CA PRO A 96 4.35 -10.51 -9.48
C PRO A 96 3.02 -10.88 -10.17
N TYR A 97 2.50 -9.96 -11.00
CA TYR A 97 1.43 -10.28 -11.94
C TYR A 97 1.89 -11.31 -12.98
#